data_AF-A0A8T4RF87-F1
#
_entry.id   AF-A0A8T4RF87-F1
#
_cell.length_a   1.000
_cell.length_b   1.000
_cell.length_c   1.000
_cell.angle_alpha   90.00
_cell.angle_beta   90.00
_cell.angle_gamma   90.00
#
_symmetry.space_group_name_H-M   'P 1'
#
loop_
_entity.id
_entity.type
_entity.pdbx_description
1 polymer ?
#
loop_
_entity_poly.entity_id
_entity_poly.type
_entity_poly.pdbx_seq_one_letter_code
_entity_poly.pdbx_strand_id
1 'polypeptide(L)'
;MDRLSVEQFAEAVVDVHKKIGAAFVTLEKTSEKFIFTNTMSPFGSAAKSLPGLSILTSSILGTMAVKSFGYAKVSMRKTLAKDGEDFIIIYNRKTEDSEKEKATDYVET
;
A
#
# COMPACT_ATOMS: atom_id res chain seq x y z
N MET A 1 15.84 -14.04 -0.20
CA MET A 1 15.35 -12.73 -0.70
C MET A 1 15.90 -11.70 0.27
N ASP A 2 16.62 -10.71 -0.21
CA ASP A 2 17.15 -9.66 0.65
C ASP A 2 16.00 -8.75 1.09
N ARG A 3 15.96 -8.44 2.39
CA ARG A 3 14.99 -7.50 2.96
C ARG A 3 15.31 -6.09 2.49
N LEU A 4 14.30 -5.35 2.07
CA LEU A 4 14.47 -3.95 1.65
C LEU A 4 14.59 -3.03 2.87
N SER A 5 15.41 -1.98 2.77
CA SER A 5 15.35 -0.85 3.71
C SER A 5 14.02 -0.10 3.58
N VAL A 6 13.71 0.79 4.52
CA VAL A 6 12.55 1.68 4.46
C VAL A 6 12.54 2.49 3.15
N GLU A 7 13.69 3.05 2.78
CA GLU A 7 13.87 3.83 1.55
C GLU A 7 13.64 2.96 0.32
N GLN A 8 14.33 1.82 0.24
CA GLN A 8 14.23 0.90 -0.89
C GLN A 8 12.80 0.36 -1.06
N PHE A 9 12.11 0.09 0.05
CA PHE A 9 10.72 -0.37 0.01
C PHE A 9 9.80 0.69 -0.58
N ALA A 10 9.88 1.93 -0.09
CA ALA A 10 9.05 3.02 -0.58
C ALA A 10 9.29 3.30 -2.08
N GLU A 11 10.56 3.29 -2.51
CA GLU A 11 10.96 3.45 -3.91
C GLU A 11 10.44 2.29 -4.77
N ALA A 12 10.62 1.04 -4.34
CA ALA A 12 10.16 -0.14 -5.05
C ALA A 12 8.63 -0.15 -5.23
N VAL A 13 7.87 0.23 -4.20
CA VAL A 13 6.40 0.36 -4.28
C VAL A 13 6.02 1.34 -5.38
N VAL A 14 6.58 2.55 -5.36
CA VAL A 14 6.26 3.58 -6.35
C VAL A 14 6.67 3.15 -7.76
N ASP A 15 7.88 2.62 -7.92
CA ASP A 15 8.44 2.26 -9.22
C ASP A 15 7.67 1.12 -9.89
N VAL A 16 7.33 0.07 -9.15
CA VAL A 16 6.56 -1.06 -9.70
C VAL A 16 5.20 -0.59 -10.19
N HIS A 17 4.50 0.22 -9.40
CA HIS A 17 3.15 0.67 -9.73
C HIS A 17 3.17 1.70 -10.87
N LYS A 18 4.17 2.60 -10.92
CA LYS A 18 4.33 3.54 -12.04
C LYS A 18 4.62 2.83 -13.36
N LYS A 19 5.45 1.79 -13.35
CA LYS A 19 5.80 1.01 -14.56
C LYS A 19 4.59 0.35 -15.22
N ILE A 20 3.56 0.00 -14.45
CA ILE A 20 2.31 -0.56 -14.98
C ILE A 20 1.27 0.49 -15.32
N GLY A 21 1.55 1.79 -15.11
CA GLY A 21 0.66 2.90 -15.47
C GLY A 21 -0.16 3.47 -14.31
N ALA A 22 0.22 3.24 -13.05
CA ALA A 22 -0.40 3.89 -11.90
C ALA A 22 0.26 5.24 -11.58
N ALA A 23 -0.47 6.15 -10.92
CA ALA A 23 0.08 7.42 -10.43
C ALA A 23 0.40 7.36 -8.92
N PHE A 24 1.16 6.35 -8.51
CA PHE A 24 1.57 6.15 -7.11
C PHE A 24 2.61 7.19 -6.66
N VAL A 25 2.43 7.74 -5.47
CA VAL A 25 3.36 8.68 -4.83
C VAL A 25 3.47 8.39 -3.34
N THR A 26 4.68 8.50 -2.78
CA THR A 26 4.91 8.46 -1.33
C THR A 26 4.58 9.82 -0.72
N LEU A 27 3.68 9.85 0.26
CA LEU A 27 3.36 11.03 1.07
C LEU A 27 4.18 11.08 2.36
N GLU A 28 4.38 9.92 3.00
CA GLU A 28 5.15 9.79 4.24
C GLU A 28 5.91 8.45 4.23
N LYS A 29 7.11 8.44 4.80
CA LYS A 29 7.85 7.23 5.14
C LYS A 29 8.58 7.43 6.46
N THR A 30 8.44 6.47 7.36
CA THR A 30 9.13 6.44 8.65
C THR A 30 9.65 5.03 8.91
N SER A 31 10.30 4.82 10.05
CA SER A 31 10.70 3.48 10.48
C SER A 31 9.52 2.56 10.82
N GLU A 32 8.31 3.10 10.99
CA GLU A 32 7.12 2.36 11.45
C GLU A 32 6.01 2.24 10.41
N LYS A 33 5.90 3.23 9.52
CA LYS A 33 4.81 3.29 8.55
C LYS A 33 5.17 4.00 7.25
N PHE A 34 4.35 3.75 6.26
CA PHE A 34 4.37 4.39 4.95
C PHE A 34 2.98 4.90 4.62
N ILE A 35 2.90 6.07 3.99
CA ILE A 35 1.67 6.61 3.43
C ILE A 35 1.87 6.84 1.95
N PHE A 36 0.96 6.31 1.14
CA PHE A 36 0.95 6.48 -0.30
C PHE A 36 -0.38 7.07 -0.77
N THR A 37 -0.34 7.78 -1.88
CA THR A 37 -1.54 8.13 -2.66
C THR A 37 -1.42 7.58 -4.07
N ASN A 38 -2.56 7.28 -4.68
CA ASN A 38 -2.67 6.92 -6.08
C ASN A 38 -3.89 7.59 -6.72
N THR A 39 -3.66 8.40 -7.74
CA THR A 39 -4.72 9.15 -8.44
C THR A 39 -5.09 8.56 -9.80
N MET A 40 -4.38 7.52 -10.25
CA MET A 40 -4.63 6.86 -11.54
C MET A 40 -4.39 5.36 -11.43
N SER A 41 -5.36 4.56 -11.84
CA SER A 41 -5.18 3.12 -11.95
C SER A 41 -4.63 2.74 -13.32
N PRO A 42 -3.79 1.70 -13.42
CA PRO A 42 -3.41 1.11 -14.70
C PRO A 42 -4.62 0.54 -15.48
N PHE A 43 -5.75 0.32 -14.79
CA PHE A 43 -7.01 -0.12 -15.39
C PHE A 43 -7.94 1.05 -15.75
N GLY A 44 -7.46 2.30 -15.65
CA GLY A 44 -8.22 3.49 -16.03
C GLY A 44 -9.56 3.61 -15.30
N SER A 45 -10.63 3.86 -16.06
CA SER A 45 -11.98 4.04 -15.52
C SER A 45 -12.57 2.78 -14.90
N ALA A 46 -12.08 1.58 -15.23
CA ALA A 46 -12.57 0.33 -14.65
C ALA A 46 -12.29 0.25 -13.14
N ALA A 47 -11.24 0.93 -12.66
CA ALA A 47 -10.98 1.04 -11.22
C ALA A 47 -12.07 1.81 -10.47
N LYS A 48 -12.86 2.65 -11.16
CA LYS A 48 -13.98 3.37 -10.54
C LYS A 48 -15.18 2.47 -10.27
N SER A 49 -15.31 1.37 -11.00
CA SER A 49 -16.46 0.44 -10.92
C SER A 49 -16.12 -0.90 -10.28
N LEU A 50 -14.83 -1.17 -9.99
CA LEU A 50 -14.35 -2.46 -9.47
C LEU A 50 -13.60 -2.29 -8.14
N PRO A 51 -14.29 -2.31 -6.99
CA PRO A 51 -13.67 -2.24 -5.66
C PRO A 51 -12.59 -3.32 -5.43
N GLY A 52 -12.71 -4.47 -6.10
CA GLY A 52 -11.74 -5.56 -6.03
C GLY A 52 -10.32 -5.19 -6.46
N LEU A 53 -10.14 -4.16 -7.30
CA LEU A 53 -8.82 -3.72 -7.75
C LEU A 53 -8.03 -3.01 -6.64
N SER A 54 -8.71 -2.20 -5.81
CA SER A 54 -8.09 -1.60 -4.62
C SER A 54 -7.73 -2.66 -3.57
N ILE A 55 -8.54 -3.72 -3.43
CA ILE A 55 -8.24 -4.87 -2.55
C ILE A 55 -7.03 -5.67 -3.05
N LEU A 56 -6.94 -5.91 -4.37
CA LEU A 56 -5.80 -6.56 -4.99
C LEU A 56 -4.51 -5.76 -4.71
N THR A 57 -4.58 -4.44 -4.87
CA THR A 57 -3.47 -3.53 -4.58
C THR A 57 -3.03 -3.64 -3.12
N SER A 58 -3.97 -3.59 -2.17
CA SER A 58 -3.68 -3.79 -0.73
C SER A 58 -2.94 -5.10 -0.47
N SER A 59 -3.35 -6.18 -1.15
CA SER A 59 -2.75 -7.50 -0.95
C SER A 59 -1.33 -7.61 -1.50
N ILE A 60 -1.07 -6.99 -2.66
CA ILE A 60 0.28 -6.89 -3.23
C ILE A 60 1.19 -6.11 -2.29
N LEU A 61 0.74 -4.93 -1.84
CA LEU A 61 1.49 -4.07 -0.94
C LEU A 61 1.77 -4.74 0.42
N GLY A 62 0.76 -5.40 1.01
CA GLY A 62 0.92 -6.16 2.24
C GLY A 62 1.95 -7.28 2.09
N THR A 63 1.91 -8.01 0.98
CA THR A 63 2.88 -9.08 0.68
C THR A 63 4.29 -8.53 0.50
N MET A 64 4.47 -7.42 -0.22
CA MET A 64 5.78 -6.77 -0.37
C MET A 64 6.34 -6.33 0.98
N ALA A 65 5.50 -5.76 1.85
CA ALA A 65 5.90 -5.28 3.18
C ALA A 65 6.26 -6.44 4.11
N VAL A 66 5.46 -7.51 4.14
CA VAL A 66 5.78 -8.74 4.90
C VAL A 66 7.12 -9.31 4.47
N LYS A 67 7.40 -9.41 3.17
CA LYS A 67 8.70 -9.92 2.68
C LYS A 67 9.90 -9.06 3.11
N SER A 68 9.68 -7.77 3.37
CA SER A 68 10.74 -6.84 3.76
C SER A 68 10.90 -6.74 5.27
N PHE A 69 9.80 -6.77 6.02
CA PHE A 69 9.76 -6.40 7.44
C PHE A 69 9.18 -7.49 8.37
N GLY A 70 8.64 -8.58 7.82
CA GLY A 70 8.03 -9.70 8.55
C GLY A 70 6.58 -9.47 8.99
N TYR A 71 6.06 -8.26 8.81
CA TYR A 71 4.68 -7.89 9.14
C TYR A 71 4.20 -6.76 8.25
N ALA A 72 2.90 -6.72 7.98
CA ALA A 72 2.26 -5.54 7.45
C ALA A 72 0.82 -5.40 7.97
N LYS A 73 0.40 -4.17 8.19
CA LYS A 73 -1.02 -3.81 8.31
C LYS A 73 -1.37 -2.75 7.30
N VAL A 74 -2.27 -3.06 6.38
CA VAL A 74 -2.61 -2.17 5.26
C VAL A 74 -4.01 -1.60 5.43
N SER A 75 -4.09 -0.28 5.56
CA SER A 75 -5.33 0.49 5.58
C SER A 75 -5.57 1.17 4.24
N MET A 76 -6.73 0.91 3.65
CA MET A 76 -7.25 1.62 2.48
C MET A 76 -8.27 2.65 2.97
N ARG A 77 -7.82 3.86 3.34
CA ARG A 77 -8.72 4.90 3.90
C ARG A 77 -9.59 5.57 2.84
N LYS A 78 -9.04 5.70 1.64
CA LYS A 78 -9.76 6.15 0.43
C LYS A 78 -9.48 5.19 -0.70
N THR A 79 -10.41 5.11 -1.64
CA THR A 79 -10.23 4.28 -2.85
C THR A 79 -10.61 5.05 -4.10
N LEU A 80 -9.96 4.74 -5.23
CA LEU A 80 -10.32 5.32 -6.53
C LEU A 80 -11.81 5.14 -6.87
N ALA A 81 -12.40 4.01 -6.48
CA ALA A 81 -13.81 3.70 -6.71
C ALA A 81 -14.78 4.63 -5.99
N LYS A 82 -14.44 5.02 -4.76
CA LYS A 82 -15.35 5.78 -3.89
C LYS A 82 -15.01 7.27 -3.83
N ASP A 83 -13.72 7.59 -3.79
CA ASP A 83 -13.22 8.91 -3.42
C ASP A 83 -12.42 9.57 -4.56
N GLY A 84 -12.14 8.84 -5.64
CA GLY A 84 -11.37 9.35 -6.79
C GLY A 84 -9.85 9.32 -6.60
N GLU A 85 -9.37 8.79 -5.48
CA GLU A 85 -7.96 8.51 -5.18
C GLU A 85 -7.86 7.35 -4.18
N ASP A 86 -6.77 6.57 -4.22
CA ASP A 86 -6.43 5.69 -3.11
C ASP A 86 -5.60 6.47 -2.08
N PHE A 87 -5.92 6.31 -0.79
CA PHE A 87 -5.08 6.78 0.31
C PHE A 87 -4.74 5.58 1.19
N ILE A 88 -3.46 5.22 1.18
CA ILE A 88 -2.99 3.92 1.66
C ILE A 88 -2.00 4.12 2.79
N ILE A 89 -2.24 3.47 3.92
CA ILE A 89 -1.29 3.42 5.04
C ILE A 89 -0.81 1.98 5.21
N ILE A 90 0.50 1.80 5.28
CA ILE A 90 1.13 0.51 5.58
C ILE A 90 1.91 0.66 6.87
N TYR A 91 1.53 -0.06 7.92
CA TYR A 91 2.36 -0.22 9.12
C TYR A 91 3.25 -1.45 8.95
N ASN A 92 4.55 -1.32 9.19
CA ASN A 92 5.51 -2.42 9.06
C ASN A 92 5.79 -3.17 10.38
N ARG A 93 5.20 -2.69 11.48
CA ARG A 93 5.20 -3.32 12.80
C ARG A 93 3.95 -2.95 13.58
N LYS A 94 3.68 -3.68 14.65
CA LYS A 94 2.63 -3.30 15.61
C LYS A 94 3.07 -2.07 16.41
N THR A 95 2.21 -1.07 16.41
CA THR A 95 2.28 0.20 17.14
C THR A 95 0.89 0.51 17.69
N GLU A 96 0.80 1.41 18.67
CA GLU A 96 -0.49 1.88 19.20
C GLU A 96 -1.40 2.45 18.08
N ASP A 97 -0.82 3.18 17.13
CA ASP A 97 -1.53 3.70 15.96
C ASP A 97 -2.07 2.57 15.07
N SER A 98 -1.25 1.55 14.79
CA SER A 98 -1.66 0.42 13.96
C SER A 98 -2.79 -0.39 14.58
N GLU A 99 -2.84 -0.49 15.91
CA GLU A 99 -3.87 -1.26 16.63
C GLU A 99 -5.23 -0.58 16.56
N LYS A 100 -5.24 0.77 16.60
CA LYS A 100 -6.45 1.58 16.44
C LYS A 100 -6.96 1.62 15.00
N GLU A 101 -6.09 1.35 14.02
CA GLU A 101 -6.45 1.35 12.61
C GLU A 101 -7.27 0.10 12.23
N LYS A 102 -8.46 0.30 11.67
CA LYS A 102 -9.28 -0.76 11.08
C LYS A 102 -8.75 -1.11 9.69
N ALA A 103 -7.90 -2.13 9.63
CA ALA A 103 -7.11 -2.50 8.47
C ALA A 103 -6.90 -4.01 8.38
N THR A 104 -6.31 -4.48 7.27
CA THR A 104 -6.01 -5.89 7.06
C THR A 104 -4.57 -6.18 7.50
N ASP A 105 -4.41 -7.17 8.39
CA ASP A 105 -3.12 -7.71 8.78
C ASP A 105 -2.62 -8.74 7.75
N TYR A 106 -1.33 -8.66 7.44
CA TYR A 106 -0.59 -9.61 6.62
C TYR A 106 0.61 -10.08 7.44
N VAL A 107 0.80 -11.39 7.49
CA VAL A 107 1.89 -12.05 8.23
C VAL A 107 2.57 -13.05 7.32
N GLU A 108 3.84 -13.35 7.59
CA GLU A 108 4.59 -14.38 6.88
C GLU A 108 3.93 -15.75 7.16
N THR A 109 3.58 -16.48 6.12
CA THR A 109 3.07 -17.87 6.18
C THR A 109 4.22 -18.87 6.16
#